data_AF-A0A091B5N0-F1
#
_entry.id   AF-A0A091B5N0-F1
#
_cell.length_a   1.000
_cell.length_b   1.000
_cell.length_c   1.000
_cell.angle_alpha   90.00
_cell.angle_beta   90.00
_cell.angle_gamma   90.00
#
_symmetry.space_group_name_H-M   'P 1'
#
loop_
_entity.id
_entity.type
_entity.pdbx_description
1 polymer ?
#
loop_
_entity_poly.entity_id
_entity_poly.type
_entity_poly.pdbx_seq_one_letter_code
_entity_poly.pdbx_strand_id
1 'polypeptide(L)'
;MIHKNITQTAEGVDIHLSGDVAKAKLEAMASNCNSGGTCSCECNSDLKDHIKHVDVSGEDGNVTLSLKGETLEASKVEEAMAECDMEKHL
;
A
#
# COMPACT_ATOMS: atom_id res chain seq x y z
N MET A 1 -12.59 -11.53 6.63
CA MET A 1 -12.03 -10.36 7.37
C MET A 1 -10.60 -10.17 6.91
N ILE A 2 -10.17 -8.93 6.71
CA ILE A 2 -8.83 -8.63 6.19
C ILE A 2 -7.93 -8.25 7.36
N HIS A 3 -6.75 -8.88 7.41
CA HIS A 3 -5.69 -8.54 8.34
C HIS A 3 -4.62 -7.75 7.60
N LYS A 4 -4.24 -6.60 8.14
CA LYS A 4 -3.14 -5.78 7.64
C LYS A 4 -2.00 -5.71 8.65
N ASN A 5 -0.77 -5.77 8.18
CA ASN A 5 0.44 -5.58 8.97
C ASN A 5 1.42 -4.69 8.22
N ILE A 6 1.82 -3.57 8.83
CA ILE A 6 2.70 -2.58 8.20
C ILE A 6 4.07 -2.69 8.87
N THR A 7 5.11 -2.83 8.07
CA THR A 7 6.48 -3.04 8.55
C THR A 7 7.42 -2.06 7.87
N GLN A 8 8.17 -1.30 8.67
CA GLN A 8 9.24 -0.45 8.14
C GLN A 8 10.36 -1.33 7.58
N THR A 9 10.82 -1.02 6.38
CA THR A 9 12.01 -1.62 5.77
C THR A 9 13.11 -0.58 5.60
N ALA A 10 14.32 -1.05 5.26
CA ALA A 10 15.45 -0.17 5.00
C ALA A 10 15.25 0.70 3.73
N GLU A 11 14.37 0.28 2.83
CA GLU A 11 14.12 0.94 1.54
C GLU A 11 12.73 1.61 1.45
N GLY A 12 11.93 1.52 2.53
CA GLY A 12 10.57 2.05 2.58
C GLY A 12 9.70 1.27 3.57
N VAL A 13 8.54 0.79 3.11
CA VAL A 13 7.52 0.15 3.95
C VAL A 13 6.88 -1.03 3.23
N ASP A 14 6.76 -2.16 3.93
CA ASP A 14 6.03 -3.34 3.47
C ASP A 14 4.67 -3.43 4.17
N ILE A 15 3.62 -3.64 3.40
CA ILE A 15 2.25 -3.83 3.86
C ILE A 15 1.83 -5.25 3.52
N HIS A 16 1.71 -6.10 4.54
CA HIS A 16 1.16 -7.44 4.41
C HIS A 16 -0.36 -7.41 4.59
N LEU A 17 -1.09 -7.96 3.63
CA LEU A 17 -2.54 -8.11 3.63
C LEU A 17 -2.90 -9.58 3.53
N SER A 18 -3.74 -10.07 4.43
CA SER A 18 -4.21 -11.46 4.43
C SER A 18 -5.70 -11.59 4.71
N GLY A 19 -6.32 -12.68 4.29
CA GLY A 19 -7.76 -12.94 4.44
C GLY A 19 -8.54 -12.82 3.13
N ASP A 20 -9.65 -12.09 3.12
CA ASP A 20 -10.46 -11.84 1.92
C ASP A 20 -9.83 -10.75 1.02
N VAL A 21 -8.63 -11.00 0.50
CA VAL A 21 -7.90 -10.04 -0.34
C VAL A 21 -7.63 -10.63 -1.72
N ALA A 22 -7.99 -9.89 -2.77
CA ALA A 22 -7.68 -10.25 -4.15
C ALA A 22 -6.42 -9.53 -4.63
N LYS A 23 -5.40 -10.28 -5.02
CA LYS A 23 -4.12 -9.75 -5.52
C LYS A 23 -4.32 -8.84 -6.72
N ALA A 24 -5.15 -9.24 -7.68
CA ALA A 24 -5.40 -8.46 -8.89
C ALA A 24 -5.95 -7.05 -8.58
N LYS A 25 -6.71 -6.90 -7.49
CA LYS A 25 -7.24 -5.62 -7.03
C LYS A 25 -6.12 -4.72 -6.49
N LEU A 26 -5.18 -5.31 -5.76
CA LEU A 26 -3.99 -4.63 -5.23
C LEU A 26 -2.98 -4.28 -6.32
N GLU A 27 -2.77 -5.15 -7.30
CA GLU A 27 -1.95 -4.86 -8.48
C GLU A 27 -2.52 -3.69 -9.28
N ALA A 28 -3.85 -3.63 -9.44
CA ALA A 28 -4.51 -2.49 -10.07
C ALA A 28 -4.30 -1.18 -9.27
N MET A 29 -4.40 -1.24 -7.94
CA MET A 29 -4.11 -0.10 -7.06
C MET A 29 -2.64 0.35 -7.18
N ALA A 30 -1.69 -0.59 -7.09
CA ALA A 30 -0.27 -0.32 -7.20
C ALA A 30 0.14 0.23 -8.57
N SER A 31 -0.43 -0.31 -9.65
CA SER A 31 -0.22 0.19 -11.01
C SER A 31 -0.66 1.65 -11.16
N ASN A 32 -1.77 2.03 -10.52
CA ASN A 32 -2.23 3.42 -10.47
C ASN A 32 -1.28 4.33 -9.67
N CYS A 33 -0.65 3.82 -8.60
CA CYS A 33 0.37 4.56 -7.84
C CYS A 33 1.67 4.73 -8.63
N ASN A 34 2.14 3.68 -9.33
CA ASN A 34 3.39 3.70 -10.10
C ASN A 34 3.33 4.58 -11.37
N SER A 35 2.16 4.70 -12.00
CA SER A 35 2.01 5.43 -13.27
C SER A 35 1.99 6.96 -13.12
N GLY A 36 2.39 7.51 -11.97
CA GLY A 36 2.23 8.93 -11.64
C GLY A 36 0.77 9.35 -11.44
N GLY A 37 -0.13 8.37 -11.38
CA GLY A 37 -1.55 8.56 -11.15
C GLY A 37 -1.85 8.83 -9.68
N THR A 38 -3.08 9.26 -9.42
CA THR A 38 -3.64 9.24 -8.09
C THR A 38 -3.69 7.79 -7.64
N CYS A 39 -2.67 7.33 -6.91
CA CYS A 39 -2.80 6.21 -5.98
C CYS A 39 -4.18 6.40 -5.37
N SER A 40 -5.18 5.56 -5.70
CA SER A 40 -6.58 5.84 -5.34
C SER A 40 -6.81 5.70 -3.83
N CYS A 41 -5.72 5.58 -3.08
CA CYS A 41 -5.58 6.32 -1.85
C CYS A 41 -5.71 7.83 -2.12
N GLU A 42 -6.93 8.39 -2.08
CA GLU A 42 -7.16 9.83 -1.81
C GLU A 42 -6.57 10.29 -0.45
N CYS A 43 -5.68 9.50 0.11
CA CYS A 43 -5.31 9.37 1.48
C CYS A 43 -3.89 9.92 1.54
N ASN A 44 -3.86 11.22 1.78
CA ASN A 44 -2.71 12.05 2.00
C ASN A 44 -1.79 12.27 0.77
N SER A 45 -1.78 13.51 0.27
CA SER A 45 -0.88 13.98 -0.79
C SER A 45 0.60 13.85 -0.41
N ASP A 46 0.93 13.96 0.88
CA ASP A 46 2.31 13.93 1.38
C ASP A 46 2.98 12.58 1.07
N LEU A 47 2.25 11.48 1.26
CA LEU A 47 2.78 10.14 1.08
C LEU A 47 3.16 9.85 -0.38
N LYS A 48 2.42 10.41 -1.34
CA LYS A 48 2.69 10.23 -2.78
C LYS A 48 4.04 10.77 -3.20
N ASP A 49 4.45 11.91 -2.66
CA ASP A 49 5.73 12.52 -3.01
C ASP A 49 6.93 11.69 -2.48
N HIS A 50 6.68 10.91 -1.42
CA HIS A 50 7.66 10.02 -0.79
C HIS A 50 7.73 8.63 -1.45
N ILE A 51 6.65 8.14 -2.07
CA ILE A 51 6.62 6.84 -2.77
C ILE A 51 7.30 6.97 -4.14
N LYS A 52 8.41 6.24 -4.34
CA LYS A 52 9.12 6.15 -5.63
C LYS A 52 8.70 4.95 -6.45
N HIS A 53 8.33 3.86 -5.77
CA HIS A 53 7.98 2.62 -6.42
C HIS A 53 7.05 1.79 -5.54
N VAL A 54 6.11 1.08 -6.16
CA VAL A 54 5.21 0.13 -5.50
C VAL A 54 5.36 -1.23 -6.18
N ASP A 55 5.66 -2.26 -5.39
CA ASP A 55 5.67 -3.65 -5.85
C ASP A 55 4.56 -4.43 -5.15
N VAL A 56 3.97 -5.40 -5.86
CA VAL A 56 2.93 -6.28 -5.32
C VAL A 56 3.35 -7.72 -5.54
N SER A 57 3.45 -8.46 -4.45
CA SER A 57 3.88 -9.86 -4.45
C SER A 57 2.96 -10.72 -3.59
N GLY A 58 3.05 -12.04 -3.74
CA GLY A 58 2.17 -13.01 -3.07
C GLY A 58 1.04 -13.53 -3.96
N GLU A 59 -0.03 -14.01 -3.32
CA GLU A 59 -1.18 -14.70 -3.92
C GLU A 59 -2.49 -14.24 -3.26
N ASP A 60 -3.63 -14.61 -3.85
CA ASP A 60 -4.94 -14.26 -3.28
C ASP A 60 -5.05 -14.74 -1.84
N GLY A 61 -5.52 -13.85 -0.97
CA GLY A 61 -5.62 -14.05 0.47
C GLY A 61 -4.31 -13.92 1.24
N ASN A 62 -3.17 -13.70 0.58
CA ASN A 62 -1.90 -13.34 1.20
C ASN A 62 -1.00 -12.53 0.25
N VAL A 63 -1.10 -11.21 0.34
CA VAL A 63 -0.45 -10.26 -0.57
C VAL A 63 0.46 -9.34 0.22
N THR A 64 1.65 -9.05 -0.31
CA THR A 64 2.56 -8.03 0.19
C THR A 64 2.61 -6.88 -0.79
N LEU A 65 2.37 -5.66 -0.34
CA LEU A 65 2.70 -4.44 -1.07
C LEU A 65 3.97 -3.83 -0.49
N SER A 66 4.99 -3.68 -1.33
CA SER A 66 6.23 -3.01 -0.96
C SER A 66 6.26 -1.61 -1.54
N LEU A 67 6.16 -0.61 -0.67
CA LEU A 67 6.30 0.80 -1.00
C LEU A 67 7.75 1.22 -0.78
N LYS A 68 8.48 1.55 -1.84
CA LYS A 68 9.86 2.03 -1.75
C LYS A 68 9.92 3.56 -1.84
N GLY A 69 10.73 4.16 -0.96
CA GLY A 69 10.92 5.61 -0.89
C GLY A 69 11.92 6.02 0.18
N GLU A 70 12.85 6.91 -0.14
CA GLU A 70 13.96 7.33 0.75
C GLU A 70 13.51 7.95 2.08
N THR A 71 12.27 8.42 2.16
CA THR A 71 11.71 9.15 3.32
C THR A 71 10.36 8.58 3.76
N LEU A 72 10.06 7.34 3.35
CA LEU A 72 8.80 6.70 3.65
C LEU A 72 8.83 6.08 5.06
N GLU A 73 7.95 6.54 5.93
CA GLU A 73 7.81 6.04 7.30
C GLU A 73 6.53 5.22 7.45
N ALA A 74 6.63 4.06 8.10
CA ALA A 74 5.53 3.12 8.33
C ALA A 74 4.37 3.79 9.06
N SER A 75 4.64 4.70 10.01
CA SER A 75 3.62 5.45 10.74
C SER A 75 2.79 6.32 9.79
N LYS A 76 3.44 7.04 8.85
CA LYS A 76 2.74 7.86 7.86
C LYS A 76 1.90 7.00 6.92
N VAL A 77 2.42 5.84 6.52
CA VAL A 77 1.70 4.86 5.70
C VAL A 77 0.48 4.33 6.47
N GLU A 78 0.63 4.02 7.75
CA GLU A 78 -0.45 3.56 8.62
C GLU A 78 -1.55 4.59 8.78
N GLU A 79 -1.19 5.86 9.03
CA GLU A 79 -2.13 6.98 9.10
C GLU A 79 -2.87 7.17 7.78
N ALA A 80 -2.13 7.22 6.66
CA ALA A 80 -2.74 7.32 5.34
C ALA A 80 -3.68 6.13 5.05
N MET A 81 -3.32 4.91 5.44
CA MET A 81 -4.14 3.71 5.29
C MET A 81 -5.27 3.58 6.34
N ALA A 82 -5.31 4.43 7.35
CA ALA A 82 -6.41 4.52 8.30
C ALA A 82 -7.43 5.58 7.87
N GLU A 83 -6.95 6.69 7.30
CA GLU A 83 -7.81 7.69 6.64
C GLU A 83 -8.43 7.14 5.35
N CYS A 84 -7.64 6.36 4.60
CA CYS A 84 -8.18 5.46 3.61
C CYS A 84 -8.90 4.33 4.32
N ASP A 85 -10.22 4.34 4.28
CA ASP A 85 -11.03 3.22 4.70
C ASP A 85 -10.83 2.04 3.70
N MET A 86 -9.63 1.46 3.68
CA MET A 86 -9.20 0.43 2.73
C MET A 86 -10.06 -0.83 2.84
N GLU A 87 -10.71 -1.04 3.98
CA GLU A 87 -11.69 -2.11 4.17
C GLU A 87 -12.91 -1.98 3.26
N LYS A 88 -13.28 -0.78 2.80
CA LYS A 88 -14.32 -0.59 1.77
C LYS A 88 -13.83 -0.83 0.34
N HIS A 89 -12.52 -0.82 0.15
CA HIS A 89 -11.89 -0.89 -1.17
C HIS A 89 -11.14 -2.20 -1.43
N LEU A 90 -11.09 -3.11 -0.46
CA LEU A 90 -10.59 -4.49 -0.61
C LEU A 90 -11.75 -5.48 -0.71
#